data_AF-Q9F5M6-F1
#
_entry.id   AF-Q9F5M6-F1
#
_cell.length_a   1.000
_cell.length_b   1.000
_cell.length_c   1.000
_cell.angle_alpha   90.00
_cell.angle_beta   90.00
_cell.angle_gamma   90.00
#
_symmetry.space_group_name_H-M   'P 1'
#
loop_
_entity.id
_entity.type
_entity.pdbx_description
1 polymer ?
#
loop_
_entity_poly.entity_id
_entity_poly.type
_entity_poly.pdbx_seq_one_letter_code
_entity_poly.pdbx_strand_id
1 'polypeptide(L)'
;MFIDRILARFKIQTKVLFFILPFVVSISAVGITGLYASGLLQGRMEISNSVLKTLSGFKDVYAQMNNFLQQTTDESRRMLKDAIVTQKEVLAETAAQVAGGNGEDELAAAIAATSDIETRIDGLWTLHEGEQKLRAETRADLERLAAEQAKINEEANRLQYAVRKD
;
A
#
# COMPACT_ATOMS: atom_id res chain seq x y z
N MET A 1 22.71 55.54 32.34
CA MET A 1 23.13 56.06 33.67
C MET A 1 23.04 55.05 34.82
N PHE A 2 22.20 53.99 34.78
CA PHE A 2 22.24 52.91 35.79
C PHE A 2 23.30 51.83 35.53
N ILE A 3 23.54 51.48 34.26
CA ILE A 3 24.58 50.53 33.80
C ILE A 3 25.98 50.95 34.30
N ASP A 4 26.34 52.23 34.15
CA ASP A 4 27.67 52.73 34.56
C ASP A 4 27.94 52.62 36.07
N ARG A 5 26.90 52.80 36.91
CA ARG A 5 27.00 52.71 38.37
C ARG A 5 27.24 51.26 38.84
N ILE A 6 26.69 50.29 38.12
CA ILE A 6 26.85 48.85 38.40
C ILE A 6 28.21 48.35 37.89
N LEU A 7 28.65 48.81 36.70
CA LEU A 7 29.93 48.44 36.09
C LEU A 7 31.15 49.07 36.79
N ALA A 8 31.00 50.17 37.53
CA ALA A 8 32.10 50.85 38.23
C ALA A 8 32.72 50.05 39.39
N ARG A 9 32.04 49.00 39.91
CA ARG A 9 32.52 48.18 41.04
C ARG A 9 33.26 46.90 40.65
N PHE A 10 33.27 46.53 39.37
CA PHE A 10 33.78 45.23 38.93
C PHE A 10 35.04 45.37 38.08
N LYS A 11 35.97 44.41 38.23
CA LYS A 11 37.22 44.32 37.44
C LYS A 11 36.89 44.36 35.95
N ILE A 12 37.81 44.93 35.15
CA ILE A 12 37.69 45.14 33.69
C ILE A 12 37.16 43.89 32.95
N GLN A 13 37.56 42.69 33.39
CA GLN A 13 37.07 41.41 32.87
C GLN A 13 35.54 41.26 32.88
N THR A 14 34.86 41.76 33.92
CA THR A 14 33.39 41.69 34.05
C THR A 14 32.70 42.65 33.07
N LYS A 15 33.34 43.80 32.76
CA LYS A 15 32.82 44.74 31.77
C LYS A 15 32.83 44.15 30.36
N VAL A 16 33.90 43.45 30.03
CA VAL A 16 34.06 42.75 28.75
C VAL A 16 33.03 41.62 28.62
N LEU A 17 32.79 40.86 29.69
CA LEU A 17 31.80 39.79 29.71
C LEU A 17 30.38 40.31 29.41
N PHE A 18 29.97 41.42 30.02
CA PHE A 18 28.66 42.04 29.77
C PHE A 18 28.48 42.51 28.32
N PHE A 19 29.58 42.78 27.60
CA PHE A 19 29.53 43.20 26.20
C PHE A 19 29.49 42.00 25.24
N ILE A 20 30.25 40.94 25.52
CA ILE A 20 30.36 39.76 24.65
C ILE A 20 29.19 38.80 24.84
N LEU A 21 28.67 38.66 26.05
CA LEU A 21 27.59 37.72 26.37
C LEU A 21 26.32 37.91 25.51
N PRO A 22 25.72 39.12 25.38
CA PRO A 22 24.55 39.32 24.53
C PRO A 22 24.84 39.06 23.04
N PHE A 23 26.09 39.24 22.61
CA PHE A 23 26.52 38.97 21.23
C PHE A 23 26.58 37.47 20.95
N VAL A 24 27.17 36.69 21.86
CA VAL A 24 27.24 35.22 21.77
C VAL A 24 25.83 34.60 21.84
N VAL A 25 24.95 35.13 22.69
CA VAL A 25 23.55 34.70 22.78
C VAL A 25 22.81 34.96 21.46
N SER A 26 22.99 36.13 20.85
CA SER A 26 22.38 36.47 19.55
C SER A 26 22.84 35.53 18.43
N ILE A 27 24.15 35.25 18.33
CA ILE A 27 24.68 34.31 17.33
C ILE A 27 24.15 32.90 17.56
N SER A 28 24.08 32.47 18.82
CA SER A 28 23.55 31.14 19.18
C SER A 28 22.07 31.01 18.82
N ALA A 29 21.26 32.04 19.07
CA ALA A 29 19.84 32.06 18.70
C ALA A 29 19.64 31.97 17.17
N VAL A 30 20.44 32.71 16.39
CA VAL A 30 20.41 32.63 14.92
C VAL A 30 20.90 31.26 14.44
N GLY A 31 21.94 30.69 15.05
CA GLY A 31 22.44 29.35 14.75
C GLY A 31 21.40 28.26 14.98
N ILE A 32 20.68 28.31 16.10
CA ILE A 32 19.57 27.40 16.40
C ILE A 32 18.43 27.56 15.39
N THR A 33 18.10 28.80 15.04
CA THR A 33 17.06 29.08 14.03
C THR A 33 17.50 28.57 12.65
N GLY A 34 18.78 28.69 12.30
CA GLY A 34 19.36 28.13 11.08
C GLY A 34 19.33 26.60 11.06
N LEU A 35 19.62 25.94 12.18
CA LEU A 35 19.47 24.48 12.31
C LEU A 35 18.02 24.05 12.16
N TYR A 36 17.08 24.78 12.76
CA TYR A 36 15.64 24.51 12.62
C TYR A 36 15.16 24.70 11.17
N ALA A 37 15.57 25.79 10.51
CA ALA A 37 15.27 26.03 9.11
C ALA A 37 15.90 24.96 8.18
N SER A 38 17.13 24.53 8.49
CA SER A 38 17.79 23.43 7.78
C SER A 38 17.05 22.11 7.94
N GLY A 39 16.54 21.81 9.15
CA GLY A 39 15.71 20.63 9.39
C GLY A 39 14.40 20.64 8.58
N LEU A 40 13.74 21.80 8.46
CA LEU A 40 12.55 21.95 7.63
C LEU A 40 12.83 21.79 6.12
N LEU A 41 13.99 22.27 5.64
CA LEU A 41 14.44 22.08 4.26
C LEU A 41 14.80 20.62 3.98
N GLN A 42 15.42 19.94 4.95
CA GLN A 42 15.79 18.54 4.85
C GLN A 42 14.54 17.64 4.82
N GLY A 43 13.53 17.94 5.65
CA GLY A 43 12.23 17.25 5.60
C GLY A 43 11.51 17.38 4.26
N ARG A 44 11.63 18.51 3.55
CA ARG A 44 11.04 18.67 2.20
C ARG A 44 11.72 17.83 1.13
N MET A 45 12.99 17.47 1.32
CA MET A 45 13.74 16.63 0.38
C MET A 45 13.41 15.14 0.54
N GLU A 46 13.16 14.66 1.77
CA GLU A 46 12.66 13.31 2.03
C GLU A 46 11.21 13.12 1.56
N ILE A 47 10.33 14.11 1.79
CA ILE A 47 8.92 14.03 1.38
C ILE A 47 8.77 13.93 -0.15
N SER A 48 9.62 14.62 -0.94
CA SER A 48 9.55 14.56 -2.41
C SER A 48 9.85 13.16 -2.97
N ASN A 49 10.80 12.45 -2.38
CA ASN A 49 11.09 11.06 -2.75
C ASN A 49 9.98 10.11 -2.31
N SER A 50 9.41 10.33 -1.12
CA SER A 50 8.29 9.52 -0.62
C SER A 50 7.04 9.64 -1.49
N VAL A 51 6.67 10.85 -1.94
CA VAL A 51 5.51 11.05 -2.83
C VAL A 51 5.70 10.35 -4.19
N LEU A 52 6.90 10.45 -4.77
CA LEU A 52 7.24 9.75 -6.02
C LEU A 52 7.19 8.23 -5.86
N LYS A 53 7.74 7.69 -4.76
CA LYS A 53 7.71 6.27 -4.43
C LYS A 53 6.27 5.78 -4.25
N THR A 54 5.44 6.54 -3.55
CA THR A 54 4.03 6.25 -3.30
C THR A 54 3.22 6.24 -4.60
N LEU A 55 3.40 7.24 -5.48
CA LEU A 55 2.70 7.32 -6.77
C LEU A 55 3.13 6.19 -7.71
N SER A 56 4.43 5.88 -7.75
CA SER A 56 4.96 4.78 -8.54
C SER A 56 4.44 3.43 -8.05
N GLY A 57 4.31 3.22 -6.74
CA GLY A 57 3.78 1.99 -6.18
C GLY A 57 2.28 1.82 -6.44
N PHE A 58 1.47 2.89 -6.39
CA PHE A 58 0.07 2.82 -6.83
C PHE A 58 -0.06 2.49 -8.32
N LYS A 59 0.82 3.01 -9.17
CA LYS A 59 0.88 2.65 -10.59
C LYS A 59 1.20 1.17 -10.79
N ASP A 60 2.12 0.61 -9.99
CA ASP A 60 2.45 -0.80 -10.05
C ASP A 60 1.27 -1.68 -9.60
N VAL A 61 0.65 -1.37 -8.45
CA VAL A 61 -0.58 -2.05 -7.99
C VAL A 61 -1.66 -2.02 -9.08
N TYR A 62 -1.86 -0.89 -9.75
CA TYR A 62 -2.83 -0.78 -10.85
C TYR A 62 -2.45 -1.66 -12.05
N ALA A 63 -1.17 -1.70 -12.43
CA ALA A 63 -0.68 -2.55 -13.51
C ALA A 63 -0.87 -4.04 -13.19
N GLN A 64 -0.55 -4.47 -11.97
CA GLN A 64 -0.75 -5.85 -11.51
C GLN A 64 -2.24 -6.20 -11.41
N MET A 65 -3.08 -5.26 -11.00
CA MET A 65 -4.53 -5.46 -10.97
C MET A 65 -5.08 -5.71 -12.36
N ASN A 66 -4.66 -4.90 -13.34
CA ASN A 66 -5.06 -5.12 -14.73
C ASN A 66 -4.53 -6.45 -15.27
N ASN A 67 -3.31 -6.86 -14.89
CA ASN A 67 -2.79 -8.17 -15.25
C ASN A 67 -3.63 -9.31 -14.66
N PHE A 68 -3.96 -9.26 -13.37
CA PHE A 68 -4.81 -10.24 -12.70
C PHE A 68 -6.20 -10.37 -13.32
N LEU A 69 -6.81 -9.25 -13.71
CA LEU A 69 -8.11 -9.24 -14.37
C LEU A 69 -8.06 -9.78 -15.81
N GLN A 70 -6.94 -9.62 -16.51
CA GLN A 70 -6.74 -10.20 -17.85
C GLN A 70 -6.36 -11.68 -17.80
N GLN A 71 -5.57 -12.07 -16.80
CA GLN A 71 -5.03 -13.40 -16.61
C GLN A 71 -5.25 -13.80 -15.16
N THR A 72 -6.44 -14.30 -14.83
CA THR A 72 -6.77 -14.71 -13.45
C THR A 72 -6.11 -16.05 -13.13
N THR A 73 -4.89 -16.00 -12.59
CA THR A 73 -4.09 -17.17 -12.21
C THR A 73 -3.53 -16.98 -10.80
N ASP A 74 -3.06 -18.06 -10.18
CA ASP A 74 -2.38 -17.98 -8.88
C ASP A 74 -1.15 -17.07 -8.91
N GLU A 75 -0.44 -17.07 -10.04
CA GLU A 75 0.76 -16.26 -10.23
C GLU A 75 0.42 -14.76 -10.27
N SER A 76 -0.53 -14.35 -11.11
CA SER A 76 -0.93 -12.94 -11.21
C SER A 76 -1.58 -12.44 -9.91
N ARG A 77 -2.32 -13.31 -9.21
CA ARG A 77 -2.84 -13.02 -7.86
C ARG A 77 -1.72 -12.75 -6.88
N ARG A 78 -0.72 -13.62 -6.83
CA ARG A 78 0.43 -13.48 -5.93
C ARG A 78 1.21 -12.21 -6.23
N MET A 79 1.49 -11.93 -7.50
CA MET A 79 2.17 -10.69 -7.91
C MET A 79 1.40 -9.44 -7.49
N LEU A 80 0.08 -9.44 -7.65
CA LEU A 80 -0.77 -8.34 -7.19
C LEU A 80 -0.75 -8.20 -5.66
N LYS A 81 -0.82 -9.30 -4.92
CA LYS A 81 -0.71 -9.28 -3.45
C LYS A 81 0.64 -8.72 -3.00
N ASP A 82 1.73 -9.16 -3.59
CA ASP A 82 3.07 -8.68 -3.27
C ASP A 82 3.20 -7.16 -3.52
N ALA A 83 2.66 -6.66 -4.64
CA ALA A 83 2.62 -5.23 -4.94
C ALA A 83 1.78 -4.43 -3.92
N ILE A 84 0.63 -4.97 -3.50
CA ILE A 84 -0.23 -4.36 -2.48
C ILE A 84 0.48 -4.30 -1.12
N VAL A 85 1.13 -5.39 -0.70
CA VAL A 85 1.88 -5.45 0.57
C VAL A 85 3.01 -4.43 0.55
N THR A 86 3.80 -4.40 -0.52
CA THR A 86 4.88 -3.43 -0.70
C THR A 86 4.36 -1.99 -0.60
N GLN A 87 3.22 -1.69 -1.22
CA GLN A 87 2.62 -0.35 -1.15
C GLN A 87 2.13 -0.01 0.27
N LYS A 88 1.53 -0.96 0.99
CA LYS A 88 1.10 -0.77 2.39
C LYS A 88 2.30 -0.46 3.30
N GLU A 89 3.43 -1.14 3.10
CA GLU A 89 4.67 -0.87 3.83
C GLU A 89 5.21 0.55 3.56
N VAL A 90 5.25 0.97 2.30
CA VAL A 90 5.68 2.34 1.93
C VAL A 90 4.77 3.42 2.53
N LEU A 91 3.45 3.19 2.50
CA LEU A 91 2.49 4.10 3.11
C LEU A 91 2.64 4.15 4.62
N ALA A 92 2.86 3.01 5.29
CA ALA A 92 3.09 2.95 6.74
C ALA A 92 4.39 3.65 7.15
N GLU A 93 5.48 3.45 6.39
CA GLU A 93 6.75 4.16 6.59
C GLU A 93 6.56 5.69 6.45
N THR A 94 5.82 6.11 5.42
CA THR A 94 5.53 7.52 5.18
C THR A 94 4.63 8.11 6.27
N ALA A 95 3.63 7.37 6.75
CA ALA A 95 2.77 7.78 7.85
C ALA A 95 3.58 7.99 9.15
N ALA A 96 4.54 7.11 9.44
CA ALA A 96 5.43 7.26 10.59
C ALA A 96 6.33 8.52 10.49
N GLN A 97 6.77 8.88 9.28
CA GLN A 97 7.59 10.07 9.04
C GLN A 97 6.81 11.38 9.16
N VAL A 98 5.50 11.37 8.86
CA VAL A 98 4.62 12.55 8.86
C VAL A 98 3.74 12.61 10.10
N ALA A 99 3.93 11.71 11.07
CA ALA A 99 3.12 11.61 12.28
C ALA A 99 3.02 12.95 13.05
N GLY A 100 1.78 13.40 13.32
CA GLY A 100 1.51 14.69 13.95
C GLY A 100 1.67 15.92 13.03
N GLY A 101 1.87 15.68 11.72
CA GLY A 101 1.92 16.69 10.68
C GLY A 101 0.66 16.72 9.81
N ASN A 102 0.63 17.62 8.83
CA ASN A 102 -0.46 17.67 7.84
C ASN A 102 -0.35 16.47 6.88
N GLY A 103 -1.45 15.76 6.62
CA GLY A 103 -1.50 14.62 5.69
C GLY A 103 -1.71 13.25 6.35
N GLU A 104 -1.77 13.17 7.68
CA GLU A 104 -1.93 11.92 8.43
C GLU A 104 -3.27 11.22 8.12
N ASP A 105 -4.36 12.00 8.07
CA ASP A 105 -5.69 11.49 7.74
C ASP A 105 -5.76 10.98 6.28
N GLU A 106 -5.13 11.69 5.34
CA GLU A 106 -5.06 11.28 3.94
C GLU A 106 -4.23 10.00 3.76
N LEU A 107 -3.13 9.86 4.49
CA LEU A 107 -2.32 8.64 4.51
C LEU A 107 -3.08 7.46 5.13
N ALA A 108 -3.80 7.68 6.23
CA ALA A 108 -4.64 6.66 6.85
C ALA A 108 -5.76 6.21 5.89
N ALA A 109 -6.41 7.15 5.20
CA ALA A 109 -7.41 6.85 4.18
C ALA A 109 -6.82 6.07 2.99
N ALA A 110 -5.61 6.41 2.55
CA ALA A 110 -4.91 5.67 1.50
C ALA A 110 -4.59 4.23 1.91
N ILE A 111 -4.10 4.01 3.14
CA ILE A 111 -3.84 2.67 3.68
C ILE A 111 -5.14 1.85 3.74
N ALA A 112 -6.22 2.45 4.23
CA ALA A 112 -7.53 1.80 4.27
C ALA A 112 -8.01 1.41 2.87
N ALA A 113 -7.94 2.33 1.90
CA ALA A 113 -8.32 2.07 0.52
C ALA A 113 -7.49 0.94 -0.12
N THR A 114 -6.18 0.88 0.14
CA THR A 114 -5.33 -0.22 -0.34
C THR A 114 -5.73 -1.56 0.28
N SER A 115 -6.14 -1.58 1.57
CA SER A 115 -6.65 -2.79 2.22
C SER A 115 -8.02 -3.23 1.68
N ASP A 116 -8.86 -2.28 1.28
CA ASP A 116 -10.14 -2.58 0.62
C ASP A 116 -9.93 -3.21 -0.76
N ILE A 117 -8.92 -2.74 -1.51
CA ILE A 117 -8.54 -3.37 -2.79
C ILE A 117 -8.13 -4.83 -2.55
N GLU A 118 -7.28 -5.09 -1.57
CA GLU A 118 -6.85 -6.45 -1.20
C GLU A 118 -8.06 -7.38 -0.96
N THR A 119 -9.02 -6.90 -0.16
CA THR A 119 -10.25 -7.65 0.17
C THR A 119 -11.09 -7.94 -1.07
N ARG A 120 -11.22 -6.97 -1.99
CA ARG A 120 -11.98 -7.14 -3.23
C ARG A 120 -11.32 -8.14 -4.17
N ILE A 121 -9.99 -8.14 -4.25
CA ILE A 121 -9.23 -9.12 -5.05
C ILE A 121 -9.43 -10.54 -4.53
N ASP A 122 -9.43 -10.74 -3.21
CA ASP A 122 -9.72 -12.04 -2.62
C ASP A 122 -11.16 -12.51 -2.90
N GLY A 123 -12.12 -11.57 -2.93
CA GLY A 123 -13.49 -11.86 -3.37
C GLY A 123 -13.57 -12.30 -4.83
N LEU A 124 -12.87 -11.60 -5.74
CA LEU A 124 -12.81 -11.98 -7.16
C LEU A 124 -12.15 -13.34 -7.37
N TRP A 125 -11.11 -13.65 -6.59
CA TRP A 125 -10.48 -14.97 -6.63
C TRP A 125 -11.43 -16.08 -6.22
N THR A 126 -12.13 -15.91 -5.10
CA THR A 126 -13.12 -16.88 -4.62
C THR A 126 -14.22 -17.12 -5.66
N LEU A 127 -14.66 -16.05 -6.34
CA LEU A 127 -15.63 -16.16 -7.43
C LEU A 127 -15.08 -16.96 -8.61
N HIS A 128 -13.83 -16.71 -9.00
CA HIS A 128 -13.16 -17.44 -10.08
C HIS A 128 -13.03 -18.94 -9.77
N GLU A 129 -12.62 -19.30 -8.55
CA GLU A 129 -12.55 -20.70 -8.12
C GLU A 129 -13.94 -21.37 -8.16
N GLY A 130 -14.97 -20.64 -7.73
CA GLY A 130 -16.36 -21.09 -7.80
C GLY A 130 -16.82 -21.35 -9.24
N GLU A 131 -16.51 -20.44 -10.17
CA GLU A 131 -16.83 -20.59 -11.58
C GLU A 131 -16.12 -21.82 -12.19
N GLN A 132 -14.83 -21.99 -11.91
CA GLN A 132 -14.04 -23.11 -12.42
C GLN A 132 -14.58 -24.44 -11.92
N LYS A 133 -14.94 -24.51 -10.64
CA LYS A 133 -15.58 -25.70 -10.05
C LYS A 133 -16.93 -25.99 -10.71
N LEU A 134 -17.79 -24.98 -10.85
CA LEU A 134 -19.11 -25.13 -11.48
C LEU A 134 -19.00 -25.63 -12.94
N ARG A 135 -18.04 -25.09 -13.71
CA ARG A 135 -17.77 -25.55 -15.08
C ARG A 135 -17.33 -27.01 -15.11
N ALA A 136 -16.46 -27.42 -14.18
CA ALA A 136 -16.01 -28.81 -14.07
C ALA A 136 -17.17 -29.76 -13.72
N GLU A 137 -18.01 -29.39 -12.77
CA GLU A 137 -19.19 -30.17 -12.38
C GLU A 137 -20.19 -30.28 -13.53
N THR A 138 -20.49 -29.18 -14.21
CA THR A 138 -21.38 -29.17 -15.39
C THR A 138 -20.86 -30.09 -16.49
N ARG A 139 -19.55 -30.06 -16.75
CA ARG A 139 -18.93 -30.96 -17.74
C ARG A 139 -19.07 -32.42 -17.34
N ALA A 140 -18.82 -32.75 -16.08
CA ALA A 140 -18.97 -34.12 -15.57
C ALA A 140 -20.42 -34.60 -15.68
N ASP A 141 -21.41 -33.74 -15.42
CA ASP A 141 -22.82 -34.08 -15.56
C ASP A 141 -23.23 -34.29 -17.01
N LEU A 142 -22.73 -33.46 -17.95
CA LEU A 142 -22.95 -33.68 -19.38
C LEU A 142 -22.35 -35.01 -19.86
N GLU A 143 -21.15 -35.37 -19.38
CA GLU A 143 -20.51 -36.66 -19.69
C GLU A 143 -21.33 -37.85 -19.14
N ARG A 144 -21.89 -37.73 -17.93
CA ARG A 144 -22.81 -38.73 -17.36
C ARG A 144 -24.10 -38.86 -18.18
N LEU A 145 -24.72 -37.74 -18.55
CA LEU A 145 -25.94 -37.75 -19.37
C LEU A 145 -25.69 -38.40 -20.73
N ALA A 146 -24.56 -38.11 -21.37
CA ALA A 146 -24.18 -38.75 -22.63
C ALA A 146 -23.98 -40.27 -22.46
N ALA A 147 -23.36 -40.72 -21.36
CA ALA A 147 -23.19 -42.13 -21.06
C ALA A 147 -24.53 -42.84 -20.82
N GLU A 148 -25.46 -42.22 -20.09
CA GLU A 148 -26.81 -42.78 -19.88
C GLU A 148 -27.61 -42.81 -21.18
N GLN A 149 -27.52 -41.78 -22.03
CA GLN A 149 -28.14 -41.79 -23.36
C GLN A 149 -27.60 -42.94 -24.23
N ALA A 150 -26.29 -43.22 -24.18
CA ALA A 150 -25.70 -44.34 -24.90
C ALA A 150 -26.25 -45.69 -24.41
N LYS A 151 -26.37 -45.88 -23.08
CA LYS A 151 -26.96 -47.10 -22.50
C LYS A 151 -28.43 -47.28 -22.90
N ILE A 152 -29.23 -46.22 -22.84
CA ILE A 152 -30.64 -46.28 -23.24
C ILE A 152 -30.78 -46.68 -24.71
N ASN A 153 -29.95 -46.11 -25.59
CA ASN A 153 -29.93 -46.47 -27.01
C ASN A 153 -29.51 -47.94 -27.22
N GLU A 154 -28.53 -48.43 -26.46
CA GLU A 154 -28.12 -49.83 -26.53
C GLU A 154 -29.25 -50.77 -26.10
N GLU A 155 -29.91 -50.49 -24.98
CA GLU A 155 -31.04 -51.29 -24.50
C GLU A 155 -32.26 -51.22 -25.43
N ALA A 156 -32.57 -50.05 -25.99
CA ALA A 156 -33.63 -49.89 -26.98
C ALA A 156 -33.36 -50.74 -28.23
N ASN A 157 -32.12 -50.74 -28.72
CA ASN A 157 -31.71 -51.60 -29.84
C ASN A 157 -31.84 -53.08 -29.48
N ARG A 158 -31.38 -53.50 -28.29
CA ARG A 158 -31.52 -54.89 -27.81
C ARG A 158 -32.97 -55.36 -27.78
N LEU A 159 -33.87 -54.54 -27.23
CA LEU A 159 -35.31 -54.82 -27.21
C LEU A 159 -35.87 -54.97 -28.63
N GLN A 160 -35.50 -54.08 -29.55
CA GLN A 160 -35.94 -54.15 -30.95
C GLN A 160 -35.46 -55.45 -31.63
N TYR A 161 -34.24 -55.90 -31.35
CA TYR A 161 -33.73 -57.17 -31.86
C TYR A 161 -34.46 -58.39 -31.27
N ALA A 162 -34.80 -58.36 -29.97
CA ALA A 162 -35.54 -59.43 -29.32
C ALA A 162 -36.95 -59.59 -29.92
N VAL A 163 -37.70 -58.49 -30.05
CA VAL A 163 -39.07 -58.49 -30.61
C VAL A 163 -39.10 -58.95 -32.07
N ARG A 164 -38.02 -58.76 -32.83
CA ARG A 164 -37.94 -59.17 -34.25
C ARG A 164 -37.57 -60.65 -34.43
N LYS A 165 -37.16 -61.34 -33.35
CA LYS A 165 -36.79 -62.77 -33.36
C LYS A 165 -37.90 -63.70 -32.88
N ASP A 166 -38.88 -63.18 -32.13
CA ASP A 166 -40.13 -63.86 -31.78
C ASP A 166 -41.18 -63.67 -32.89
#